data_AF-A0A2V4MXS0-F1
#
_entry.id   AF-A0A2V4MXS0-F1
#
_cell.length_a   1.000
_cell.length_b   1.000
_cell.length_c   1.000
_cell.angle_alpha   90.00
_cell.angle_beta   90.00
_cell.angle_gamma   90.00
#
_symmetry.space_group_name_H-M   'P 1'
#
loop_
_entity.id
_entity.type
_entity.pdbx_description
1 polymer ?
#
loop_
_entity_poly.entity_id
_entity_poly.type
_entity_poly.pdbx_seq_one_letter_code
_entity_poly.pdbx_strand_id
1 'polypeptide(L)' 'MYQYSSRRQSLMTLRTYRLTAAGHRIELSRETVRLGEPYTPPISGEWPACGCCRCVVAEEGGSPF' A
#
# COMPACT_ATOMS: atom_id res chain seq x y z
N MET A 1 -6.16 21.57 35.42
CA MET A 1 -6.56 21.90 34.04
C MET A 1 -5.36 21.71 33.13
N TYR A 2 -5.28 20.58 32.43
CA TYR A 2 -4.23 20.37 31.43
C TYR A 2 -4.61 21.16 30.17
N GLN A 3 -3.77 22.11 29.77
CA GLN A 3 -3.94 22.86 28.54
C GLN A 3 -3.88 21.88 27.36
N TYR A 4 -5.01 21.73 26.67
CA TYR A 4 -5.09 21.03 25.40
C TYR A 4 -4.34 21.89 24.38
N SER A 5 -3.02 21.71 24.33
CA SER A 5 -2.21 22.22 23.23
C SER A 5 -2.89 21.71 21.96
N SER A 6 -3.41 22.62 21.13
CA SER A 6 -3.95 22.29 19.82
C SER A 6 -2.78 21.83 18.94
N ARG A 7 -2.28 20.62 19.20
CA ARG A 7 -1.22 20.00 18.43
C ARG A 7 -1.76 19.95 17.01
N ARG A 8 -1.08 20.66 16.11
CA ARG A 8 -1.36 20.67 14.68
C ARG A 8 -1.48 19.21 14.24
N GLN A 9 -2.70 18.76 13.99
CA GLN A 9 -2.93 17.38 13.56
C GLN A 9 -2.29 17.25 12.18
N SER A 10 -1.18 16.51 12.08
CA SER A 10 -0.56 16.23 10.80
C SER A 10 -1.54 15.44 9.95
N LEU A 11 -1.85 15.96 8.77
CA LEU A 11 -2.65 15.28 7.76
C LEU A 11 -1.71 14.65 6.75
N MET A 12 -1.92 13.37 6.45
CA MET A 12 -1.20 12.67 5.38
C MET A 12 -2.21 12.19 4.35
N THR A 13 -1.97 12.48 3.07
CA THR A 13 -2.75 11.90 1.98
C THR A 13 -2.00 10.71 1.41
N LEU A 14 -2.62 9.53 1.47
CA LEU A 14 -2.13 8.33 0.82
C LEU A 14 -2.83 8.16 -0.53
N ARG A 15 -2.07 7.77 -1.54
CA ARG A 15 -2.57 7.48 -2.87
C ARG A 15 -1.96 6.18 -3.37
N THR A 16 -2.81 5.28 -3.83
CA THR A 16 -2.40 3.98 -4.37
C THR A 16 -2.59 3.99 -5.87
N TYR A 17 -1.58 3.52 -6.60
CA TYR A 17 -1.59 3.46 -8.05
C TYR A 17 -1.28 2.05 -8.55
N ARG A 18 -1.98 1.61 -9.60
CA ARG A 18 -1.52 0.53 -10.47
C ARG A 18 -0.76 1.14 -11.63
N LEU A 19 0.43 0.61 -11.91
CA LEU A 19 1.20 0.97 -13.09
C LEU A 19 0.83 0.06 -14.26
N THR A 20 0.58 0.63 -15.43
CA THR A 20 0.46 -0.14 -16.67
C THR A 20 1.84 -0.55 -17.18
N ALA A 21 1.90 -1.49 -18.12
CA ALA A 21 3.14 -1.86 -18.80
C ALA A 21 3.83 -0.68 -19.51
N ALA A 22 3.05 0.33 -19.93
CA ALA A 22 3.56 1.57 -20.52
C ALA A 22 3.96 2.62 -19.47
N GLY A 23 3.89 2.30 -18.17
CA GLY A 23 4.26 3.21 -17.08
C GLY A 23 3.19 4.23 -16.70
N HIS A 24 1.97 4.12 -17.25
CA HIS A 24 0.86 5.00 -16.87
C HIS A 24 0.34 4.64 -15.49
N ARG A 25 -0.05 5.66 -14.71
CA ARG A 25 -0.64 5.49 -13.38
C ARG A 25 -2.16 5.43 -13.47
N ILE A 26 -2.73 4.38 -12.91
CA ILE A 26 -4.17 4.25 -12.67
C ILE A 26 -4.38 4.39 -11.16
N GLU A 27 -5.03 5.48 -10.73
CA GLU A 27 -5.32 5.69 -9.29
C GLU A 27 -6.36 4.66 -8.83
N LEU A 28 -6.00 3.87 -7.83
CA LEU A 28 -6.88 2.85 -7.22
C LEU A 28 -7.59 3.40 -5.99
N SER A 29 -6.87 4.20 -5.18
CA SER A 29 -7.45 4.80 -3.98
C SER A 29 -6.75 6.11 -3.61
N ARG A 30 -7.51 6.95 -2.91
CA ARG A 30 -7.04 8.20 -2.31
C ARG A 30 -7.71 8.41 -0.97
N GLU A 31 -6.92 8.49 0.08
CA GLU A 31 -7.41 8.65 1.45
C GLU A 31 -6.58 9.69 2.21
N THR A 32 -7.19 10.31 3.22
CA THR A 32 -6.48 11.21 4.13
C THR A 32 -6.54 10.62 5.51
N VAL A 33 -5.38 10.34 6.09
CA VAL A 33 -5.25 9.78 7.43
C VAL A 33 -4.79 10.86 8.40
N ARG A 34 -5.36 10.83 9.61
CA ARG A 34 -4.95 11.70 10.71
C ARG A 34 -4.09 10.93 11.70
N LEU A 35 -3.21 11.66 12.37
CA LEU A 35 -2.44 11.11 13.48
C LEU A 35 -3.38 10.58 14.57
N GLY A 36 -3.31 9.27 14.84
CA GLY A 36 -4.11 8.59 15.86
C GLY A 36 -5.37 7.89 15.37
N GLU A 37 -5.74 8.04 14.09
CA GLU A 37 -6.83 7.25 13.49
C GLU A 37 -6.31 5.86 13.07
N PRO A 38 -7.11 4.79 13.26
CA PRO A 38 -6.80 3.48 12.70
C PRO A 38 -6.65 3.58 11.17
N TYR A 39 -5.54 3.05 10.66
CA TYR A 39 -5.26 3.01 9.24
C TYR A 39 -5.46 1.59 8.72
N THR A 40 -6.24 1.44 7.65
CA THR A 40 -6.35 0.19 6.91
C THR A 40 -5.39 0.24 5.73
N PRO A 41 -4.44 -0.70 5.61
CA PRO A 41 -3.54 -0.74 4.46
C PRO A 41 -4.35 -0.77 3.14
N PRO A 42 -4.07 0.12 2.18
CA PRO A 42 -4.83 0.20 0.93
C PRO A 42 -4.49 -0.94 -0.04
N ILE A 43 -3.56 -1.80 0.36
CA ILE A 43 -3.07 -2.98 -0.36
C ILE A 43 -3.53 -4.19 0.47
N SER A 44 -4.73 -4.71 0.19
CA SER A 44 -5.19 -6.01 0.69
C SER A 44 -4.62 -7.13 -0.18
N GLY A 45 -4.62 -8.38 0.29
CA GLY A 45 -3.99 -9.55 -0.35
C GLY A 45 -4.47 -9.94 -1.75
N GLU A 46 -5.31 -9.14 -2.41
CA GLU A 46 -5.80 -9.33 -3.79
C GLU A 46 -4.76 -8.94 -4.87
N TRP A 47 -3.46 -8.97 -4.53
CA TRP A 47 -2.42 -8.73 -5.52
C TRP A 47 -2.19 -10.01 -6.32
N PRO A 48 -2.02 -9.90 -7.65
CA PRO A 48 -1.59 -11.04 -8.43
C PRO A 48 -0.23 -11.52 -7.91
N ALA A 49 0.04 -12.82 -8.09
CA ALA A 49 1.35 -13.38 -7.82
C ALA A 49 2.43 -12.53 -8.51
N CYS A 50 3.58 -12.41 -7.84
CA CYS A 50 4.69 -11.61 -8.36
C CYS A 50 5.19 -12.22 -9.67
N GLY A 51 4.96 -11.54 -10.79
CA GLY A 51 5.40 -11.99 -12.11
C GLY A 51 6.89 -11.77 -12.41
N CYS A 52 7.72 -11.44 -11.40
CA CYS A 52 9.14 -11.25 -11.64
C CYS A 52 9.83 -12.60 -11.88
N CYS A 53 10.89 -12.62 -12.71
CA CYS A 53 11.62 -13.85 -13.04
C CYS A 53 12.09 -14.63 -11.81
N ARG A 54 12.40 -13.95 -10.70
CA ARG A 54 12.80 -14.62 -9.44
C ARG A 54 11.66 -15.36 -8.77
N CYS A 55 10.44 -14.82 -8.82
CA CYS A 55 9.26 -15.41 -8.19
C CYS A 55 8.62 -16.49 -9.06
N VAL A 56 8.56 -16.27 -10.38
CA VAL A 56 8.04 -17.27 -11.33
C VAL A 56 8.89 -18.55 -11.30
N VAL A 57 10.23 -18.42 -11.30
CA VAL A 57 11.14 -19.58 -11.22
C VAL A 57 10.98 -20.34 -9.89
N ALA A 58 10.62 -19.67 -8.80
CA ALA A 58 10.38 -20.30 -7.51
C ALA A 58 9.05 -21.07 -7.43
N GLU A 59 8.05 -20.70 -8.25
CA GLU A 59 6.77 -21.42 -8.32
C GLU A 59 6.83 -22.65 -9.25
N GLU A 60 7.61 -22.59 -10.34
CA GLU A 60 7.79 -23.72 -11.27
C GLU A 60 8.80 -24.75 -10.76
N GLY A 61 9.78 -24.31 -9.97
CA GLY A 61 10.73 -25.18 -9.28
C GLY A 61 10.20 -25.59 -7.91
N GLY A 62 9.30 -26.58 -7.87
CA GLY A 62 8.92 -27.24 -6.63
C GLY A 62 10.17 -27.57 -5.80
N SER A 63 10.32 -26.89 -4.66
CA SER A 63 11.41 -27.16 -3.73
C SER A 63 11.22 -28.58 -3.17
N PRO A 64 12.25 -29.44 -3.19
CA PRO A 64 12.23 -30.69 -2.45
C PRO A 64 12.51 -30.35 -0.99
N PHE A 65 11.46 -30.14 -0.21
CA PHE A 65 11.47 -30.73 1.12
C PHE A 65 10.71 -32.05 1.04
#